data_AF-A0A1D8GGR1-F1
#
_entry.id   AF-A0A1D8GGR1-F1
#
_cell.length_a   1.000
_cell.length_b   1.000
_cell.length_c   1.000
_cell.angle_alpha   90.00
_cell.angle_beta   90.00
_cell.angle_gamma   90.00
#
_symmetry.space_group_name_H-M   'P 1'
#
loop_
_entity.id
_entity.type
_entity.pdbx_description
1 polymer ?
#
loop_
_entity_poly.entity_id
_entity_poly.type
_entity_poly.pdbx_seq_one_letter_code
_entity_poly.pdbx_strand_id
1 'polypeptide(L)'
;MTDKSLNELERYIDLALGNVPELKQDEKRRWLGEFRERVVFALTEDQIKRREAKKVLEEKIKNGEAKKLIMNMKIAPEISGRFMELAAKYDLDYKSVDLPNQKGDIALVLASDDAVNVENVVLEELPSMPDKFYQSRSRKLCKDHMEELKNEAPMYVDEFEEVTFFDKMVGIKCGVCEDNSKDGVMI
;
A
#
# COMPACT_ATOMS: atom_id res chain seq x y z
N MET A 1 7.48 -31.58 -34.02
CA MET A 1 7.48 -32.20 -32.67
C MET A 1 8.89 -32.28 -32.04
N THR A 2 9.95 -31.84 -32.73
CA THR A 2 11.36 -31.93 -32.31
C THR A 2 11.91 -30.72 -31.54
N ASP A 3 11.21 -29.58 -31.57
CA ASP A 3 11.67 -28.30 -31.02
C ASP A 3 11.47 -28.19 -29.50
N LYS A 4 10.40 -28.79 -28.97
CA LYS A 4 10.02 -28.68 -27.55
C LYS A 4 10.95 -29.46 -26.61
N SER A 5 11.49 -30.59 -27.06
CA SER A 5 12.38 -31.45 -26.27
C SER A 5 13.79 -30.89 -26.13
N LEU A 6 14.26 -30.12 -27.13
CA LEU A 6 15.57 -29.46 -27.08
C LEU A 6 15.57 -28.34 -26.03
N ASN A 7 14.51 -27.53 -26.02
CA ASN A 7 14.35 -26.42 -25.06
C ASN A 7 14.20 -26.92 -23.59
N GLU A 8 13.57 -28.07 -23.38
CA GLU A 8 13.43 -28.67 -22.04
C GLU A 8 14.77 -29.22 -21.51
N LEU A 9 15.60 -29.79 -22.39
CA LEU A 9 16.95 -30.26 -22.04
C LEU A 9 17.89 -29.10 -21.73
N GLU A 10 17.85 -28.03 -22.53
CA GLU A 10 18.62 -26.80 -22.31
C GLU A 10 18.25 -26.15 -20.98
N ARG A 11 16.95 -26.03 -20.67
CA ARG A 11 16.48 -25.55 -19.35
C ARG A 11 17.01 -26.38 -18.19
N TYR A 12 17.10 -27.70 -18.35
CA TYR A 12 17.59 -28.59 -17.31
C TYR A 12 19.10 -28.44 -17.08
N ILE A 13 19.86 -28.24 -18.16
CA ILE A 13 21.31 -27.95 -18.10
C ILE A 13 21.55 -26.60 -17.43
N ASP A 14 20.79 -25.56 -17.79
CA ASP A 14 20.90 -24.25 -17.16
C ASP A 14 20.59 -24.30 -15.66
N LEU A 15 19.54 -25.01 -15.26
CA LEU A 15 19.22 -25.25 -13.84
C LEU A 15 20.34 -25.99 -13.11
N ALA A 16 20.93 -27.02 -13.72
CA ALA A 16 22.03 -27.79 -13.15
C ALA A 16 23.32 -26.96 -13.01
N LEU A 17 23.51 -25.98 -13.90
CA LEU A 17 24.62 -25.01 -13.86
C LEU A 17 24.33 -23.78 -12.98
N GLY A 18 23.12 -23.67 -12.41
CA GLY A 18 22.71 -22.56 -11.56
C GLY A 18 22.33 -21.29 -12.31
N ASN A 19 22.21 -21.35 -13.65
CA ASN A 19 21.77 -20.24 -14.48
C ASN A 19 20.26 -20.04 -14.29
N VAL A 20 19.87 -19.01 -13.54
CA VAL A 20 18.48 -18.59 -13.44
C VAL A 20 18.08 -17.87 -14.73
N PRO A 21 16.96 -18.24 -15.38
CA PRO A 21 16.49 -17.59 -16.61
C PRO A 21 16.47 -16.06 -16.50
N GLU A 22 16.91 -15.34 -17.53
CA GLU A 22 17.05 -13.87 -17.50
C GLU A 22 15.74 -13.15 -17.12
N LEU A 23 14.60 -13.62 -17.64
CA LEU A 23 13.27 -13.08 -17.30
C LEU A 23 13.01 -13.09 -15.79
N LYS A 24 13.36 -14.19 -15.11
CA LYS A 24 13.18 -14.32 -13.65
C LYS A 24 14.14 -13.40 -12.88
N GLN A 25 15.33 -13.14 -13.42
CA GLN A 25 16.24 -12.18 -12.82
C GLN A 25 15.70 -10.75 -12.95
N ASP A 26 15.13 -10.42 -14.10
CA ASP A 26 14.54 -9.11 -14.35
C ASP A 26 13.32 -8.84 -13.48
N GLU A 27 12.46 -9.85 -13.29
CA GLU A 27 11.37 -9.78 -12.31
C GLU A 27 11.90 -9.48 -10.91
N LYS A 28 12.89 -10.24 -10.43
CA LYS A 28 13.48 -10.01 -9.11
C LYS A 28 14.11 -8.63 -8.98
N ARG A 29 14.73 -8.09 -10.03
CA ARG A 29 15.27 -6.72 -10.03
C ARG A 29 14.17 -5.66 -9.94
N ARG A 30 12.97 -5.93 -10.44
CA ARG A 30 11.84 -5.01 -10.37
C ARG A 30 11.06 -5.12 -9.05
N TRP A 31 10.88 -6.33 -8.53
CA TRP A 31 10.02 -6.61 -7.38
C TRP A 31 10.81 -6.89 -6.11
N LEU A 32 11.91 -6.15 -5.90
CA LEU A 32 12.68 -6.18 -4.66
C LEU A 32 13.16 -7.58 -4.25
N GLY A 33 13.51 -8.42 -5.23
CA GLY A 33 13.99 -9.78 -5.05
C GLY A 33 12.90 -10.86 -5.07
N GLU A 34 11.64 -10.48 -5.19
CA GLU A 34 10.49 -11.38 -5.21
C GLU A 34 10.06 -11.77 -6.63
N PHE A 35 9.35 -12.90 -6.77
CA PHE A 35 8.77 -13.31 -8.04
C PHE A 35 7.45 -12.58 -8.31
N ARG A 36 7.23 -12.17 -9.57
CA ARG A 36 6.03 -11.41 -9.97
C ARG A 36 4.72 -12.13 -9.60
N GLU A 37 4.69 -13.45 -9.74
CA GLU A 37 3.51 -14.29 -9.44
C GLU A 37 3.09 -14.24 -7.96
N ARG A 38 4.00 -13.88 -7.05
CA ARG A 38 3.76 -13.81 -5.60
C ARG A 38 3.44 -12.41 -5.10
N VAL A 39 3.65 -11.39 -5.95
CA VAL A 39 3.37 -10.00 -5.60
C VAL A 39 1.86 -9.81 -5.54
N VAL A 40 1.37 -9.39 -4.37
CA VAL A 40 -0.02 -9.03 -4.11
C VAL A 40 -0.24 -7.55 -4.44
N PHE A 41 0.69 -6.70 -4.02
CA PHE A 41 0.62 -5.26 -4.20
C PHE A 41 2.01 -4.63 -4.12
N ALA A 42 2.20 -3.44 -4.69
CA ALA A 42 3.43 -2.69 -4.63
C ALA A 42 3.17 -1.19 -4.69
N LEU A 43 4.08 -0.43 -4.07
CA LEU A 43 4.09 1.03 -4.08
C LEU A 43 5.38 1.54 -4.73
N THR A 44 5.27 2.58 -5.54
CA THR A 44 6.42 3.30 -6.07
C THR A 44 7.05 4.24 -5.03
N GLU A 45 8.25 4.74 -5.31
CA GLU A 45 8.95 5.74 -4.50
C GLU A 45 8.17 7.04 -4.32
N ASP A 46 7.32 7.42 -5.27
CA ASP A 46 6.47 8.60 -5.13
C ASP A 46 5.19 8.30 -4.37
N GLN A 47 4.61 7.12 -4.58
CA GLN A 47 3.41 6.69 -3.88
C GLN A 47 3.67 6.49 -2.38
N ILE A 48 4.80 5.89 -2.00
CA ILE A 48 5.11 5.58 -0.59
C ILE A 48 5.20 6.83 0.30
N LYS A 49 5.47 8.00 -0.29
CA LYS A 49 5.52 9.31 0.39
C LYS A 49 4.13 9.91 0.63
N ARG A 50 3.11 9.46 -0.11
CA ARG A 50 1.74 9.96 -0.01
C ARG A 50 1.13 9.60 1.36
N ARG A 51 0.21 10.44 1.85
CA ARG A 51 -0.49 10.20 3.13
C ARG A 51 -1.40 8.97 3.05
N GLU A 52 -1.96 8.73 1.87
CA GLU A 52 -2.87 7.65 1.51
C GLU A 52 -2.20 6.27 1.57
N ALA A 53 -0.89 6.20 1.33
CA ALA A 53 -0.16 4.95 1.10
C ALA A 53 -0.28 3.94 2.23
N LYS A 54 -0.20 4.39 3.49
CA LYS A 54 -0.32 3.51 4.66
C LYS A 54 -1.70 2.85 4.72
N LYS A 55 -2.76 3.62 4.49
CA LYS A 55 -4.15 3.13 4.52
C LYS A 55 -4.44 2.18 3.38
N VAL A 56 -4.01 2.52 2.16
CA VAL A 56 -4.14 1.64 1.00
C VAL A 56 -3.43 0.32 1.23
N LEU A 57 -2.20 0.35 1.77
CA LEU A 57 -1.46 -0.87 2.06
C LEU A 57 -2.15 -1.70 3.14
N GLU A 58 -2.65 -1.08 4.21
CA GLU A 58 -3.42 -1.75 5.26
C GLU A 58 -4.64 -2.48 4.70
N GLU A 59 -5.40 -1.84 3.81
CA GLU A 59 -6.54 -2.50 3.15
C GLU A 59 -6.10 -3.64 2.23
N LYS A 60 -4.95 -3.54 1.56
CA LYS A 60 -4.39 -4.64 0.76
C LYS A 60 -3.93 -5.81 1.63
N ILE A 61 -3.45 -5.55 2.84
CA ILE A 61 -3.09 -6.59 3.81
C ILE A 61 -4.34 -7.30 4.32
N LYS A 62 -5.39 -6.55 4.69
CA LYS A 62 -6.65 -7.12 5.19
C LYS A 62 -7.38 -7.99 4.17
N ASN A 63 -7.35 -7.59 2.89
CA ASN A 63 -8.10 -8.24 1.81
C ASN A 63 -7.27 -9.24 0.98
N GLY A 64 -5.99 -9.40 1.30
CA GLY A 64 -5.06 -10.21 0.52
C GLY A 64 -4.39 -11.31 1.34
N GLU A 65 -3.71 -12.21 0.64
CA GLU A 65 -2.94 -13.30 1.25
C GLU A 65 -1.48 -12.88 1.52
N ALA A 66 -1.28 -11.63 1.91
CA ALA A 66 0.05 -11.10 2.15
C ALA A 66 0.69 -11.76 3.38
N LYS A 67 1.96 -12.15 3.24
CA LYS A 67 2.81 -12.70 4.31
C LYS A 67 4.10 -11.93 4.50
N LYS A 68 4.53 -11.18 3.48
CA LYS A 68 5.80 -10.45 3.48
C LYS A 68 5.59 -9.00 3.07
N LEU A 69 6.30 -8.11 3.75
CA LEU A 69 6.50 -6.72 3.35
C LEU A 69 7.98 -6.49 3.09
N ILE A 70 8.32 -6.32 1.81
CA ILE A 70 9.69 -6.10 1.35
C ILE A 70 9.85 -4.63 0.98
N MET A 71 10.87 -3.97 1.50
CA MET A 71 11.12 -2.55 1.26
C MET A 71 12.51 -2.30 0.71
N ASN A 72 12.62 -1.32 -0.18
CA ASN A 72 13.91 -0.81 -0.61
C ASN A 72 14.61 -0.09 0.56
N MET A 73 15.83 -0.49 0.88
CA MET A 73 16.63 0.05 1.99
C MET A 73 16.96 1.55 1.84
N LYS A 74 16.88 2.10 0.62
CA LYS A 74 17.15 3.52 0.33
C LYS A 74 16.03 4.45 0.80
N ILE A 75 14.88 3.91 1.21
CA ILE A 75 13.75 4.70 1.68
C ILE A 75 14.05 5.31 3.06
N ALA A 76 13.70 6.59 3.21
CA ALA A 76 13.97 7.36 4.42
C ALA A 76 13.42 6.65 5.69
N PRO A 77 14.18 6.61 6.80
CA PRO A 77 13.79 5.88 8.01
C PRO A 77 12.40 6.23 8.56
N GLU A 78 11.99 7.50 8.45
CA GLU A 78 10.68 7.97 8.90
C GLU A 78 9.54 7.34 8.10
N ILE A 79 9.74 7.15 6.80
CA ILE A 79 8.77 6.48 5.93
C ILE A 79 8.80 4.97 6.23
N SER A 80 9.98 4.37 6.27
CA SER A 80 10.15 2.94 6.52
C SER A 80 9.55 2.49 7.85
N GLY A 81 9.73 3.28 8.92
CA GLY A 81 9.15 3.03 10.24
C GLY A 81 7.62 2.91 10.21
N ARG A 82 6.92 3.77 9.45
CA ARG A 82 5.45 3.74 9.34
C ARG A 82 4.91 2.42 8.79
N PHE A 83 5.66 1.77 7.91
CA PHE A 83 5.29 0.51 7.28
C PHE A 83 5.81 -0.70 8.06
N MET A 84 6.94 -0.57 8.77
CA MET A 84 7.40 -1.57 9.73
C MET A 84 6.38 -1.78 10.85
N GLU A 85 5.82 -0.68 11.40
CA GLU A 85 4.72 -0.75 12.35
C GLU A 85 3.50 -1.50 11.79
N LEU A 86 3.18 -1.26 10.52
CA LEU A 86 2.05 -1.92 9.87
C LEU A 86 2.31 -3.41 9.67
N ALA A 87 3.52 -3.80 9.24
CA ALA A 87 3.92 -5.18 9.14
C ALA A 87 3.82 -5.88 10.51
N ALA A 88 4.32 -5.26 11.57
CA ALA A 88 4.24 -5.80 12.92
C ALA A 88 2.79 -5.94 13.41
N LYS A 89 1.92 -4.96 13.12
CA LYS A 89 0.49 -5.00 13.46
C LYS A 89 -0.23 -6.20 12.85
N TYR A 90 0.16 -6.62 11.66
CA TYR A 90 -0.47 -7.70 10.90
C TYR A 90 0.35 -9.00 10.83
N ASP A 91 1.42 -9.09 11.64
CA ASP A 91 2.30 -10.26 11.70
C ASP A 91 2.89 -10.66 10.33
N LEU A 92 3.33 -9.65 9.56
CA LEU A 92 4.02 -9.86 8.28
C LEU A 92 5.53 -9.94 8.49
N ASP A 93 6.18 -10.84 7.75
CA ASP A 93 7.65 -10.87 7.68
C ASP A 93 8.15 -9.61 6.98
N TYR A 94 8.87 -8.77 7.73
CA TYR A 94 9.40 -7.51 7.26
C TYR A 94 10.85 -7.67 6.83
N LYS A 95 11.17 -7.24 5.60
CA LYS A 95 12.53 -7.26 5.08
C LYS A 95 12.87 -5.95 4.38
N SER A 96 14.05 -5.40 4.67
CA SER A 96 14.68 -4.37 3.84
C SER A 96 15.72 -5.01 2.91
N VAL A 97 15.74 -4.59 1.65
CA VAL A 97 16.70 -5.06 0.64
C VAL A 97 17.44 -3.90 0.02
N ASP A 98 18.74 -4.09 -0.19
CA ASP A 98 19.54 -3.21 -1.05
C ASP A 98 19.76 -3.91 -2.39
N LEU A 99 19.24 -3.32 -3.46
CA LEU A 99 19.35 -3.82 -4.83
C LEU A 99 20.01 -2.74 -5.69
N PRO A 100 21.35 -2.76 -5.83
CA PRO A 100 22.08 -1.77 -6.63
C PRO A 100 21.63 -1.70 -8.10
N ASN A 101 21.22 -2.84 -8.66
CA ASN A 101 20.74 -2.98 -10.03
C ASN A 101 19.21 -3.10 -10.12
N GLN A 102 18.48 -2.46 -9.20
CA GLN A 102 17.02 -2.40 -9.24
C GLN A 102 16.53 -1.82 -10.58
N LYS A 103 15.48 -2.41 -11.13
CA LYS A 103 14.78 -1.88 -12.31
C LYS A 103 13.47 -1.21 -11.88
N GLY A 104 13.29 0.04 -12.28
CA GLY A 104 12.10 0.82 -11.93
C GLY A 104 12.14 1.42 -10.53
N ASP A 105 11.03 2.02 -10.14
CA ASP A 105 10.86 2.90 -8.97
C ASP A 105 10.06 2.24 -7.85
N ILE A 106 10.00 0.91 -7.81
CA ILE A 106 9.30 0.20 -6.73
C ILE A 106 10.05 0.41 -5.41
N ALA A 107 9.33 0.91 -4.40
CA ALA A 107 9.85 1.16 -3.07
C ALA A 107 9.43 0.10 -2.05
N LEU A 108 8.25 -0.49 -2.24
CA LEU A 108 7.68 -1.48 -1.34
C LEU A 108 6.91 -2.53 -2.14
N VAL A 109 7.06 -3.79 -1.73
CA VAL A 109 6.35 -4.95 -2.26
C VAL A 109 5.66 -5.67 -1.10
N LEU A 110 4.38 -5.96 -1.29
CA LEU A 110 3.59 -6.87 -0.48
C LEU A 110 3.47 -8.20 -1.23
N ALA A 111 3.87 -9.30 -0.60
CA ALA A 111 3.94 -10.61 -1.26
C ALA A 111 3.33 -11.72 -0.41
N SER A 112 2.83 -12.75 -1.10
CA SER A 112 2.41 -14.03 -0.53
C SER A 112 3.58 -15.03 -0.55
N ASP A 113 3.45 -16.12 0.19
CA ASP A 113 4.35 -17.27 0.08
C ASP A 113 4.08 -18.08 -1.20
N ASP A 114 2.82 -18.08 -1.65
CA ASP A 114 2.33 -18.79 -2.82
C ASP A 114 2.05 -17.85 -4.00
N ALA A 115 1.89 -18.44 -5.19
CA ALA A 115 1.56 -17.69 -6.40
C ALA A 115 0.09 -17.22 -6.37
N VAL A 116 -0.11 -15.91 -6.43
CA VAL A 116 -1.42 -15.24 -6.43
C VAL A 116 -1.81 -14.68 -7.81
N ASN A 117 -0.83 -14.48 -8.71
CA ASN A 117 -1.04 -14.05 -10.10
C ASN A 117 -1.94 -12.81 -10.28
N VAL A 118 -1.88 -11.86 -9.34
CA VAL A 118 -2.62 -10.59 -9.45
C VAL A 118 -2.08 -9.81 -10.64
N GLU A 119 -2.91 -9.42 -11.61
CA GLU A 119 -2.47 -8.74 -12.84
C GLU A 119 -1.99 -7.30 -12.57
N ASN A 120 -2.75 -6.53 -11.78
CA ASN A 120 -2.46 -5.12 -11.48
C ASN A 120 -2.04 -4.96 -10.02
N VAL A 121 -0.72 -5.00 -9.80
CA VAL A 121 -0.13 -4.92 -8.46
C VAL A 121 0.27 -3.51 -8.04
N VAL A 122 0.29 -2.55 -8.96
CA VAL A 122 0.52 -1.13 -8.69
C VAL A 122 -0.71 -0.36 -9.13
N LEU A 123 -1.26 0.48 -8.26
CA LEU A 123 -2.33 1.40 -8.64
C LEU A 123 -1.74 2.57 -9.43
N GLU A 124 -2.46 3.07 -10.42
CA GLU A 124 -2.05 4.31 -11.11
C GLU A 124 -2.16 5.51 -10.16
N GLU A 125 -3.28 5.60 -9.44
CA GLU A 125 -3.53 6.62 -8.42
C GLU A 125 -3.98 5.96 -7.12
N LEU A 126 -3.48 6.50 -6.00
CA LEU A 126 -3.96 6.08 -4.68
C LEU A 126 -5.32 6.72 -4.43
N PRO A 127 -6.33 5.95 -3.99
CA PRO A 127 -7.58 6.50 -3.47
C PRO A 127 -7.24 7.59 -2.46
N SER A 128 -7.93 8.73 -2.55
CA SER A 128 -7.73 9.84 -1.62
C SER A 128 -9.07 10.26 -1.03
N MET A 129 -9.00 10.89 0.14
CA MET A 129 -10.16 11.45 0.80
C MET A 129 -10.24 12.96 0.52
N PRO A 130 -11.44 13.56 0.49
CA PRO A 130 -11.57 15.02 0.33
C PRO A 130 -10.82 15.78 1.43
N ASP A 131 -10.18 16.89 1.07
CA ASP A 131 -9.28 17.63 1.97
C ASP A 131 -9.93 18.10 3.27
N LYS A 132 -11.22 18.44 3.24
CA LYS A 132 -11.98 18.82 4.44
C LYS A 132 -11.96 17.75 5.54
N PHE A 133 -11.89 16.47 5.18
CA PHE A 133 -11.81 15.39 6.15
C PHE A 133 -10.39 15.21 6.67
N TYR A 134 -9.37 15.44 5.83
CA TYR A 134 -7.98 15.45 6.29
C TYR A 134 -7.68 16.59 7.25
N GLN A 135 -8.29 17.75 7.00
CA GLN A 135 -8.10 18.96 7.78
C GLN A 135 -8.99 19.01 9.03
N SER A 136 -9.97 18.11 9.12
CA SER A 136 -10.95 18.06 10.21
C SER A 136 -10.28 18.13 11.58
N ARG A 137 -10.79 19.02 12.45
CA ARG A 137 -10.26 19.18 13.82
C ARG A 137 -10.39 17.95 14.70
N SER A 138 -11.32 17.08 14.37
CA SER A 138 -11.58 15.85 15.10
C SER A 138 -12.03 14.76 14.14
N ARG A 139 -11.78 13.51 14.50
CA ARG A 139 -12.29 12.34 13.78
C ARG A 139 -13.77 12.05 14.08
N LYS A 140 -14.50 13.03 14.59
CA LYS A 140 -15.93 12.94 14.89
C LYS A 140 -16.72 13.70 13.84
N LEU A 141 -17.68 13.06 13.17
CA LEU A 141 -18.49 13.64 12.09
C LEU A 141 -19.98 13.66 12.45
N CYS A 142 -20.72 14.68 12.00
CA CYS A 142 -22.18 14.58 12.03
C CYS A 142 -22.66 13.56 10.98
N LYS A 143 -23.92 13.16 11.05
CA LYS A 143 -24.55 12.22 10.11
C LYS A 143 -24.30 12.60 8.66
N ASP A 144 -24.54 13.86 8.32
CA ASP A 144 -24.44 14.35 6.94
C ASP A 144 -23.00 14.21 6.39
N HIS A 145 -21.99 14.63 7.17
CA HIS A 145 -20.59 14.48 6.77
C HIS A 145 -20.10 13.03 6.80
N MET A 146 -20.70 12.18 7.64
CA MET A 146 -20.40 10.75 7.67
C MET A 146 -20.97 10.03 6.44
N GLU A 147 -22.17 10.41 5.98
CA GLU A 147 -22.75 9.93 4.73
C GLU A 147 -21.95 10.41 3.52
N GLU A 148 -21.53 11.67 3.52
CA GLU A 148 -20.66 12.21 2.49
C GLU A 148 -19.32 11.45 2.40
N LEU A 149 -18.66 11.19 3.54
CA LEU A 149 -17.43 10.41 3.58
C LEU A 149 -17.64 8.99 3.03
N LYS A 150 -18.74 8.33 3.39
CA LYS A 150 -19.08 7.00 2.87
C LYS A 150 -19.23 6.99 1.35
N ASN A 151 -19.78 8.06 0.78
CA ASN A 151 -20.00 8.16 -0.65
C ASN A 151 -18.72 8.48 -1.42
N GLU A 152 -17.91 9.42 -0.92
CA GLU A 152 -16.74 9.93 -1.65
C GLU A 152 -15.46 9.13 -1.38
N ALA A 153 -15.28 8.63 -0.15
CA ALA A 153 -14.05 7.96 0.26
C ALA A 153 -14.35 6.78 1.22
N PRO A 154 -15.10 5.75 0.77
CA PRO A 154 -15.57 4.65 1.63
C PRO A 154 -14.44 3.90 2.35
N MET A 155 -13.24 3.86 1.76
CA MET A 155 -12.05 3.27 2.35
C MET A 155 -11.65 3.89 3.71
N TYR A 156 -11.99 5.15 3.94
CA TYR A 156 -11.54 5.93 5.10
C TYR A 156 -12.59 6.03 6.20
N VAL A 157 -13.76 5.41 6.02
CA VAL A 157 -14.88 5.52 6.96
C VAL A 157 -14.52 5.01 8.36
N ASP A 158 -13.67 4.00 8.46
CA ASP A 158 -13.22 3.44 9.74
C ASP A 158 -12.25 4.35 10.52
N GLU A 159 -11.74 5.42 9.90
CA GLU A 159 -10.95 6.43 10.59
C GLU A 159 -11.80 7.50 11.29
N PHE A 160 -13.13 7.44 11.16
CA PHE A 160 -14.06 8.42 11.70
C PHE A 160 -15.19 7.77 12.49
N GLU A 161 -15.75 8.53 13.42
CA GLU A 161 -16.89 8.13 14.24
C GLU A 161 -18.00 9.17 14.15
N GLU A 162 -19.26 8.72 14.22
CA GLU A 162 -20.39 9.65 14.26
C GLU A 162 -20.48 10.33 15.64
N VAL A 163 -20.76 11.63 15.65
CA VAL A 163 -21.02 12.42 16.86
C VAL A 163 -22.32 11.94 17.52
N THR A 164 -22.21 11.51 18.77
CA THR A 164 -23.35 11.06 19.57
C THR A 164 -24.04 12.20 20.32
N PHE A 165 -25.16 11.91 20.99
CA PHE A 165 -25.86 12.89 21.84
C PHE A 165 -25.00 13.35 23.02
N PHE A 166 -24.28 12.42 23.68
CA PHE A 166 -23.40 12.75 24.80
C PHE A 166 -22.22 13.61 24.37
N ASP A 167 -21.64 13.33 23.20
CA ASP A 167 -20.57 14.14 22.60
C ASP A 167 -21.00 15.61 22.50
N LYS A 168 -22.21 15.86 21.96
CA LYS A 168 -22.76 17.23 21.84
C LYS A 168 -22.94 17.91 23.19
N MET A 169 -23.36 17.16 24.22
CA MET A 169 -23.57 17.71 25.57
C MET A 169 -22.27 18.18 26.23
N VAL A 170 -21.14 17.53 25.94
CA VAL A 170 -19.81 17.95 26.44
C VAL A 170 -19.07 18.89 25.48
N GLY A 171 -19.76 19.37 24.44
CA GLY A 171 -19.22 20.35 23.49
C GLY A 171 -18.36 19.75 22.38
N ILE A 172 -18.32 18.43 22.20
CA ILE A 172 -17.70 17.78 21.03
C ILE A 172 -18.58 18.05 19.81
N LYS A 173 -17.95 18.54 18.74
CA LYS A 173 -18.62 18.87 17.48
C LYS A 173 -17.98 18.13 16.31
N CYS A 174 -18.66 18.22 15.18
CA CYS A 174 -18.17 17.70 13.92
C CYS A 174 -16.91 18.47 13.49
N GLY A 175 -15.81 17.74 13.27
CA GLY A 175 -14.53 18.34 12.89
C GLY A 175 -14.59 19.16 11.60
N VAL A 176 -15.40 18.73 10.63
CA VAL A 176 -15.58 19.44 9.35
C VAL A 176 -16.42 20.72 9.50
N CYS A 177 -17.52 20.66 10.25
CA CYS A 177 -18.36 21.85 10.49
C CYS A 177 -17.59 22.97 11.22
N GLU A 178 -16.65 22.61 12.09
CA GLU A 178 -15.86 23.57 12.85
C GLU A 178 -14.73 24.23 12.03
N ASP A 179 -14.31 23.62 10.92
CA ASP A 179 -13.31 24.21 10.03
C ASP A 179 -13.91 25.20 9.04
N ASN A 180 -15.14 24.96 8.56
CA ASN A 180 -15.88 25.90 7.72
C ASN A 180 -16.22 27.24 8.41
N SER A 181 -15.87 27.44 9.69
CA SER A 181 -16.06 28.71 10.39
C SER A 181 -14.91 29.72 10.19
N LYS A 182 -13.85 29.38 9.43
CA LYS A 182 -12.69 30.27 9.22
C LYS A 182 -12.52 30.81 7.79
N ASP A 183 -13.26 30.30 6.81
CA ASP A 183 -13.21 30.82 5.43
C ASP A 183 -14.10 32.07 5.20
N GLY A 184 -14.64 32.65 6.27
CA GLY A 184 -15.41 33.90 6.25
C GLY A 184 -14.63 35.17 6.56
N VAL A 185 -13.30 35.12 6.73
CA VAL A 185 -12.48 36.32 6.94
C VAL A 185 -11.58 36.53 5.73
N MET A 186 -12.07 37.32 4.78
CA MET A 186 -11.20 38.03 3.84
C MET A 186 -10.38 39.06 4.63
N ILE A 187 -9.06 38.93 4.58
CA ILE A 187 -8.13 40.04 4.82
C ILE A 187 -7.32 40.23 3.54
#